data_AF-A0A5R9P2M8-F1
#
_entry.id   AF-A0A5R9P2M8-F1
#
_cell.length_a   1.000
_cell.length_b   1.000
_cell.length_c   1.000
_cell.angle_alpha   90.00
_cell.angle_beta   90.00
_cell.angle_gamma   90.00
#
_symmetry.space_group_name_H-M   'P 1'
#
loop_
_entity.id
_entity.type
_entity.pdbx_description
1 polymer ?
#
loop_
_entity_poly.entity_id
_entity_poly.type
_entity_poly.pdbx_seq_one_letter_code
_entity_poly.pdbx_strand_id
1 'polypeptide(L)'
;METTKTTLESLISFAKYRDINDAEQVSKVADHIGPMDRDAYLATIASWKSEYKALSQKQRDLKPQRKGGTPEASTAITNHRTGRDNARAYMLLRAALKLVARRHFEECKKAA
;
A
#
# COMPACT_ATOMS: atom_id res chain seq x y z
N MET A 1 -12.38 -15.18 -1.30
CA MET A 1 -11.82 -13.91 -1.80
C MET A 1 -12.02 -12.73 -0.83
N GLU A 2 -12.95 -12.79 0.13
CA GLU A 2 -13.17 -11.70 1.10
C GLU A 2 -12.02 -11.54 2.11
N THR A 3 -11.41 -12.64 2.56
CA THR A 3 -10.32 -12.62 3.55
C THR A 3 -9.11 -11.83 3.08
N THR A 4 -8.63 -12.05 1.85
CA THR A 4 -7.43 -11.38 1.31
C THR A 4 -7.62 -9.87 1.17
N LYS A 5 -8.83 -9.42 0.84
CA LYS A 5 -9.15 -7.99 0.70
C LYS A 5 -9.20 -7.30 2.07
N THR A 6 -9.84 -7.93 3.05
CA THR A 6 -9.88 -7.45 4.43
C THR A 6 -8.49 -7.39 5.06
N THR A 7 -7.62 -8.37 4.75
CA THR A 7 -6.21 -8.34 5.17
C THR A 7 -5.46 -7.17 4.55
N LEU A 8 -5.63 -6.91 3.25
CA LEU A 8 -4.96 -5.82 2.55
C LEU A 8 -5.38 -4.44 3.09
N GLU A 9 -6.68 -4.21 3.28
CA GLU A 9 -7.21 -2.96 3.85
C GLU A 9 -6.67 -2.71 5.26
N SER A 10 -6.59 -3.76 6.08
CA SER A 10 -5.99 -3.69 7.42
C SER A 10 -4.50 -3.32 7.38
N LEU A 11 -3.73 -3.96 6.50
CA LEU A 11 -2.30 -3.67 6.31
C LEU A 11 -2.05 -2.24 5.82
N ILE A 12 -2.90 -1.73 4.91
CA ILE A 12 -2.84 -0.34 4.43
C ILE A 12 -3.18 0.63 5.56
N SER A 13 -4.19 0.32 6.37
CA SER A 13 -4.55 1.13 7.55
C SER A 13 -3.38 1.22 8.54
N PHE A 14 -2.72 0.09 8.81
CA PHE A 14 -1.52 0.05 9.66
C PHE A 14 -0.33 0.83 9.07
N ALA A 15 -0.18 0.79 7.75
CA ALA A 15 0.85 1.53 7.01
C ALA A 15 0.55 3.05 6.93
N LYS A 16 -0.66 3.48 7.25
CA LYS A 16 -1.08 4.87 7.09
C LYS A 16 -0.30 5.78 8.04
N TYR A 17 0.05 6.96 7.53
CA TYR A 17 0.82 8.00 8.24
C TYR A 17 2.27 7.64 8.63
N ARG A 18 2.80 6.52 8.12
CA ARG A 18 4.21 6.16 8.27
C ARG A 18 5.03 6.63 7.06
N ASP A 19 6.28 7.01 7.29
CA ASP A 19 7.19 7.42 6.22
C ASP A 19 7.79 6.18 5.52
N ILE A 20 7.77 6.18 4.18
CA ILE A 20 8.37 5.14 3.34
C ILE A 20 9.90 5.24 3.29
N ASN A 21 10.45 6.44 3.50
CA ASN A 21 11.89 6.65 3.48
C ASN A 21 12.56 6.23 4.79
N ASP A 22 11.77 6.01 5.85
CA ASP A 22 12.23 5.49 7.12
C ASP A 22 12.26 3.95 7.09
N ALA A 23 13.48 3.40 7.05
CA ALA A 23 13.70 1.96 7.03
C ALA A 23 13.12 1.25 8.26
N GLU A 24 13.06 1.93 9.42
CA GLU A 24 12.47 1.37 10.64
C GLU A 24 10.96 1.19 10.47
N GLN A 25 10.28 2.13 9.83
CA GLN A 25 8.85 2.02 9.54
C GLN A 25 8.54 0.91 8.54
N VAL A 26 9.38 0.78 7.50
CA VAL A 26 9.28 -0.35 6.56
C VAL A 26 9.45 -1.69 7.30
N SER A 27 10.42 -1.79 8.21
CA SER A 27 10.61 -2.99 9.03
C SER A 27 9.38 -3.27 9.89
N LYS A 28 8.85 -2.28 10.63
CA LYS A 28 7.67 -2.48 11.48
C LYS A 28 6.45 -2.97 10.71
N VAL A 29 6.25 -2.49 9.49
CA VAL A 29 5.16 -2.99 8.61
C VAL A 29 5.46 -4.42 8.15
N ALA A 30 6.70 -4.74 7.79
CA ALA A 30 7.08 -6.10 7.42
C ALA A 30 6.92 -7.08 8.60
N ASP A 31 7.28 -6.67 9.81
CA ASP A 31 7.12 -7.44 11.04
C ASP A 31 5.63 -7.67 11.35
N HIS A 32 4.78 -6.68 11.08
CA HIS A 32 3.32 -6.81 11.23
C HIS A 32 2.68 -7.74 10.20
N ILE A 33 3.22 -7.80 8.97
CA ILE A 33 2.78 -8.78 7.96
C ILE A 33 3.15 -10.21 8.41
N GLY A 34 4.34 -10.35 9.02
CA GLY A 34 4.86 -11.64 9.46
C GLY A 34 5.39 -12.51 8.30
N PRO A 35 5.77 -13.76 8.59
CA PRO A 35 6.15 -14.73 7.57
C PRO A 35 4.95 -15.04 6.68
N MET A 36 5.21 -15.19 5.39
CA MET A 36 4.18 -15.41 4.38
C MET A 36 4.66 -16.45 3.39
N ASP A 37 3.83 -17.44 3.09
CA ASP A 37 4.12 -18.40 2.05
C ASP A 37 4.02 -17.77 0.65
N ARG A 38 4.53 -18.47 -0.35
CA ARG A 38 4.62 -17.97 -1.73
C ARG A 38 3.25 -17.65 -2.32
N ASP A 39 2.23 -18.46 -2.07
CA ASP A 39 0.92 -18.31 -2.69
C ASP A 39 0.15 -17.15 -2.03
N ALA A 40 0.21 -17.04 -0.71
CA ALA A 40 -0.30 -15.90 0.03
C ALA A 40 0.37 -14.58 -0.39
N TYR A 41 1.69 -14.61 -0.63
CA TYR A 41 2.44 -13.46 -1.14
C TYR A 41 1.97 -13.03 -2.53
N LEU A 42 1.86 -13.99 -3.46
CA LEU A 42 1.43 -13.71 -4.82
C LEU A 42 -0.01 -13.19 -4.86
N ALA A 43 -0.91 -13.77 -4.04
CA ALA A 43 -2.29 -13.30 -3.89
C ALA A 43 -2.34 -11.87 -3.34
N THR A 44 -1.56 -11.57 -2.30
CA THR A 44 -1.49 -10.23 -1.70
C THR A 44 -0.95 -9.19 -2.68
N ILE A 45 0.09 -9.53 -3.44
CA ILE A 45 0.65 -8.66 -4.49
C ILE A 45 -0.35 -8.44 -5.63
N ALA A 46 -1.12 -9.45 -6.03
CA ALA A 46 -2.15 -9.31 -7.05
C ALA A 46 -3.24 -8.33 -6.61
N SER A 47 -3.75 -8.48 -5.38
CA SER A 47 -4.73 -7.58 -4.78
C SER A 47 -4.17 -6.15 -4.67
N TRP A 48 -2.94 -6.01 -4.16
CA TRP A 48 -2.25 -4.72 -4.07
C TRP A 48 -2.15 -4.02 -5.42
N LYS A 49 -1.76 -4.74 -6.49
CA LYS A 49 -1.64 -4.18 -7.85
C LYS A 49 -2.98 -3.68 -8.37
N SER A 50 -4.04 -4.47 -8.19
CA SER A 50 -5.39 -4.14 -8.64
C SER A 50 -5.90 -2.86 -7.96
N GLU A 51 -5.80 -2.80 -6.63
CA GLU A 51 -6.29 -1.66 -5.86
C GLU A 51 -5.47 -0.40 -6.08
N TYR A 52 -4.13 -0.51 -6.14
CA TYR A 52 -3.28 0.64 -6.43
C TYR A 52 -3.55 1.22 -7.83
N LYS A 53 -3.79 0.36 -8.83
CA LYS A 53 -4.18 0.80 -10.17
C LYS A 53 -5.51 1.57 -10.13
N ALA A 54 -6.51 1.07 -9.41
CA ALA A 54 -7.80 1.74 -9.26
C ALA A 54 -7.65 3.09 -8.53
N LEU A 55 -6.85 3.14 -7.47
CA LEU A 55 -6.54 4.38 -6.74
C LEU A 55 -5.84 5.41 -7.63
N SER A 56 -4.84 4.98 -8.40
CA SER A 56 -4.11 5.84 -9.33
C SER A 56 -5.03 6.42 -10.41
N GLN A 57 -5.95 5.61 -10.95
CA GLN A 57 -6.96 6.08 -11.89
C GLN A 57 -7.86 7.15 -11.26
N LYS A 58 -8.43 6.88 -10.08
CA LYS A 58 -9.27 7.85 -9.35
C LYS A 58 -8.55 9.18 -9.11
N GLN A 59 -7.25 9.16 -8.78
CA GLN A 59 -6.48 10.40 -8.62
C GLN A 59 -6.29 11.18 -9.93
N ARG A 60 -6.08 10.49 -11.06
CA ARG A 60 -5.99 11.13 -12.37
C ARG A 60 -7.31 11.82 -12.73
N ASP A 61 -8.42 11.16 -12.45
CA ASP A 61 -9.77 11.67 -12.74
C ASP A 61 -10.13 12.89 -11.86
N LEU A 62 -9.67 12.91 -10.60
CA LEU A 62 -9.82 14.05 -9.70
C LEU A 62 -8.93 15.25 -10.07
N LYS A 63 -7.81 15.03 -10.77
CA LYS A 63 -6.82 16.08 -11.09
C LYS A 63 -7.43 17.34 -11.76
N PRO A 64 -8.26 17.22 -12.82
CA PRO A 64 -8.90 18.38 -13.47
C PRO A 64 -9.98 19.05 -12.61
N GLN A 65 -10.67 18.29 -11.74
CA GLN A 65 -11.79 18.78 -10.92
C GLN A 65 -11.35 19.75 -9.80
N ARG A 66 -10.05 19.88 -9.54
CA ARG A 66 -9.47 20.76 -8.50
C ARG A 66 -9.37 22.23 -8.91
N LYS A 67 -9.80 22.60 -10.11
CA LYS A 67 -9.66 23.95 -10.67
C LYS A 67 -10.96 24.74 -10.48
N GLY A 68 -10.87 26.07 -10.43
CA GLY A 68 -12.04 26.95 -10.54
C GLY A 68 -12.60 27.53 -9.24
N GLY A 69 -11.98 27.29 -8.08
CA GLY A 69 -12.31 28.00 -6.83
C GLY A 69 -13.71 27.73 -6.25
N THR A 70 -14.42 26.72 -6.76
CA THR A 70 -15.77 26.36 -6.29
C THR A 70 -15.73 25.45 -5.06
N PRO A 71 -16.85 25.28 -4.33
CA PRO A 71 -16.96 24.29 -3.25
C PRO A 71 -16.64 22.85 -3.70
N GLU A 72 -17.01 22.49 -4.93
CA GLU A 72 -16.72 21.19 -5.54
C GLU A 72 -15.21 21.04 -5.79
N ALA A 73 -14.55 22.10 -6.27
CA ALA A 73 -13.10 22.12 -6.44
C ALA A 73 -12.35 21.97 -5.11
N SER A 74 -12.85 22.61 -4.05
CA SER A 74 -12.29 22.49 -2.69
C SER A 74 -12.44 21.05 -2.15
N THR A 75 -13.59 20.42 -2.39
CA THR A 75 -13.83 19.02 -2.05
C THR A 75 -12.89 18.09 -2.84
N ALA A 76 -12.72 18.34 -4.14
CA ALA A 76 -11.78 17.58 -4.98
C ALA A 76 -10.32 17.73 -4.53
N ILE A 77 -9.91 18.90 -4.01
CA ILE A 77 -8.58 19.11 -3.42
C ILE A 77 -8.38 18.23 -2.19
N THR A 78 -9.35 18.22 -1.27
CA THR A 78 -9.31 17.38 -0.06
C THR A 78 -9.27 15.91 -0.43
N ASN A 79 -10.15 15.45 -1.32
CA ASN A 79 -10.18 14.06 -1.81
C ASN A 79 -8.86 13.65 -2.47
N HIS A 80 -8.25 14.55 -3.25
CA HIS A 80 -6.94 14.31 -3.84
C HIS A 80 -5.81 14.25 -2.79
N ARG A 81 -5.89 15.00 -1.69
CA ARG A 81 -4.94 14.88 -0.56
C ARG A 81 -5.07 13.52 0.10
N THR A 82 -6.28 13.12 0.48
CA THR A 82 -6.55 11.78 1.05
C THR A 82 -6.09 10.67 0.12
N GLY A 83 -6.33 10.82 -1.19
CA GLY A 83 -5.82 9.90 -2.20
C GLY A 83 -4.29 9.77 -2.16
N ARG A 84 -3.55 10.90 -2.11
CA ARG A 84 -2.08 10.88 -2.05
C ARG A 84 -1.55 10.18 -0.81
N ASP A 85 -2.18 10.41 0.35
CA ASP A 85 -1.77 9.74 1.60
C ASP A 85 -2.03 8.24 1.54
N ASN A 86 -3.16 7.82 0.96
CA ASN A 86 -3.40 6.40 0.68
C ASN A 86 -2.33 5.83 -0.27
N ALA A 87 -1.99 6.53 -1.37
CA ALA A 87 -0.98 6.06 -2.31
C ALA A 87 0.40 5.87 -1.66
N ARG A 88 0.77 6.74 -0.70
CA ARG A 88 1.98 6.57 0.12
C ARG A 88 1.92 5.30 0.96
N ALA A 89 0.79 5.03 1.61
CA ALA A 89 0.60 3.79 2.39
C ALA A 89 0.72 2.54 1.51
N TYR A 90 0.13 2.53 0.31
CA TYR A 90 0.31 1.44 -0.66
C TYR A 90 1.79 1.25 -1.04
N MET A 91 2.53 2.34 -1.24
CA MET A 91 3.95 2.26 -1.57
C MET A 91 4.79 1.72 -0.40
N LEU A 92 4.49 2.13 0.83
CA LEU A 92 5.13 1.60 2.04
C LEU A 92 4.86 0.10 2.19
N LEU A 93 3.60 -0.33 2.02
CA LEU A 93 3.24 -1.74 2.06
C LEU A 93 4.00 -2.55 1.00
N ARG A 94 4.18 -2.01 -0.21
CA ARG A 94 5.00 -2.67 -1.24
C ARG A 94 6.46 -2.83 -0.81
N ALA A 95 7.04 -1.83 -0.16
CA ALA A 95 8.41 -1.91 0.35
C ALA A 95 8.52 -2.99 1.44
N ALA A 96 7.55 -3.05 2.36
CA ALA A 96 7.47 -4.07 3.39
C ALA A 96 7.34 -5.48 2.80
N LEU A 97 6.44 -5.69 1.83
CA LEU A 97 6.28 -6.98 1.14
C LEU A 97 7.57 -7.43 0.46
N LYS A 98 8.34 -6.51 -0.14
CA LYS A 98 9.67 -6.86 -0.70
C LYS A 98 10.65 -7.28 0.39
N LEU A 99 10.62 -6.62 1.55
CA LEU A 99 11.47 -6.98 2.68
C LEU A 99 11.12 -8.37 3.23
N VAL A 100 9.83 -8.70 3.36
CA VAL A 100 9.36 -10.05 3.75
C VAL A 100 9.89 -11.11 2.78
N ALA A 101 9.73 -10.91 1.48
CA ALA A 101 10.23 -11.84 0.47
C ALA A 101 11.75 -12.02 0.53
N ARG A 102 12.50 -10.93 0.78
CA ARG A 102 13.96 -10.99 0.94
C ARG A 102 14.36 -11.79 2.18
N ARG A 103 13.71 -11.57 3.33
CA ARG A 103 13.97 -12.31 4.57
C ARG A 103 13.75 -13.81 4.39
N HIS A 104 12.62 -14.18 3.78
CA HIS A 104 12.32 -15.58 3.46
C HIS A 104 13.41 -16.21 2.55
N PHE A 105 13.88 -15.50 1.53
CA PHE A 105 14.94 -16.00 0.65
C PHE A 105 16.25 -16.24 1.42
N GLU A 106 16.66 -15.30 2.27
CA GLU A 106 17.88 -15.44 3.08
C GLU A 106 17.77 -16.59 4.10
N GLU A 107 16.58 -16.81 4.67
CA GLU A 107 16.31 -17.95 5.56
C GLU A 107 16.43 -19.28 4.81
N CYS A 108 15.82 -19.40 3.62
CA CYS A 108 15.95 -20.60 2.78
C CYS A 108 17.40 -20.87 2.39
N LYS A 109 18.19 -19.83 2.10
CA LYS A 109 19.60 -19.98 1.74
C LYS A 109 20.47 -20.47 2.90
N LYS A 110 20.16 -20.05 4.14
CA LYS A 110 20.88 -20.50 5.34
C LYS A 110 20.53 -21.93 5.76
N ALA A 111 19.35 -22.40 5.39
CA ALA A 111 18.86 -23.74 5.68
C ALA A 111 19.26 -24.80 4.63
N ALA A 112 19.90 -24.38 3.53
CA ALA A 112 20.40 -25.22 2.45
C ALA A 112 21.92 -25.44 2.57
#